data_AF-A0A496N3D3-F1
#
_entry.id   AF-A0A496N3D3-F1
#
_cell.length_a   1.000
_cell.length_b   1.000
_cell.length_c   1.000
_cell.angle_alpha   90.00
_cell.angle_beta   90.00
_cell.angle_gamma   90.00
#
_symmetry.space_group_name_H-M   'P 1'
#
loop_
_entity.id
_entity.type
_entity.pdbx_description
1 polymer ?
#
loop_
_entity_poly.entity_id
_entity_poly.type
_entity_poly.pdbx_seq_one_letter_code
_entity_poly.pdbx_strand_id
1 'polypeptide(L)' 'ENGFGYDPLFFIPELNKTSAQLDKNLKNTISHRAKAMNELLKKLQFIDF' A
#
# COMPACT_ATOMS: atom_id res chain seq x y z
N GLU A 1 -3.95 -14.93 -8.55
CA GLU A 1 -4.67 -14.72 -7.28
C GLU A 1 -4.31 -13.34 -6.73
N ASN A 2 -5.29 -12.54 -6.30
CA ASN A 2 -5.06 -11.21 -5.75
C ASN A 2 -5.07 -11.26 -4.21
N GLY A 3 -4.07 -10.64 -3.59
CA GLY A 3 -3.90 -10.63 -2.14
C GLY A 3 -3.16 -11.84 -1.57
N PHE A 4 -2.67 -11.71 -0.34
CA PHE A 4 -2.06 -12.76 0.46
C PHE A 4 -2.39 -12.56 1.95
N GLY A 5 -2.30 -13.60 2.76
CA GLY A 5 -2.54 -13.52 4.20
C GLY A 5 -3.91 -12.92 4.53
N TYR A 6 -3.93 -11.86 5.33
CA TYR A 6 -5.15 -11.21 5.82
C TYR A 6 -5.78 -10.20 4.85
N ASP A 7 -5.25 -10.06 3.63
CA ASP A 7 -5.80 -9.14 2.63
C ASP A 7 -7.31 -9.28 2.37
N PRO A 8 -7.91 -10.50 2.37
CA PRO A 8 -9.35 -10.65 2.19
C PRO A 8 -10.20 -10.18 3.38
N LEU A 9 -9.60 -10.00 4.56
CA LEU A 9 -10.30 -9.55 5.78
C LEU A 9 -10.17 -8.04 6.00
N PHE A 10 -9.19 -7.40 5.37
CA PHE A 10 -8.91 -5.98 5.55
C PHE A 10 -9.80 -5.14 4.64
N PHE A 11 -10.98 -4.78 5.14
CA PHE A 11 -11.96 -3.95 4.43
C PHE A 11 -11.59 -2.46 4.46
N ILE A 12 -11.71 -1.79 3.31
CA ILE A 12 -11.42 -0.37 3.10
C ILE A 12 -12.75 0.33 2.81
N PRO A 13 -13.37 1.01 3.80
CA PRO A 13 -14.71 1.58 3.68
C PRO A 13 -14.85 2.57 2.51
N GLU A 14 -13.84 3.41 2.29
CA GLU A 14 -13.86 4.45 1.25
C GLU A 14 -13.89 3.87 -0.17
N LEU A 15 -13.46 2.62 -0.33
CA LEU A 15 -13.42 1.91 -1.61
C LEU A 15 -14.46 0.80 -1.71
N ASN A 16 -15.19 0.53 -0.62
CA ASN A 16 -16.13 -0.58 -0.47
C ASN A 16 -15.54 -1.93 -0.95
N LYS A 17 -14.27 -2.16 -0.62
CA LYS A 17 -13.47 -3.31 -1.09
C LYS A 17 -12.52 -3.77 0.01
N THR A 18 -12.19 -5.05 0.01
CA THR A 18 -11.07 -5.57 0.81
C THR A 18 -9.74 -5.35 0.08
N SER A 19 -8.63 -5.38 0.81
CA SER A 19 -7.27 -5.26 0.24
C SER A 19 -7.00 -6.31 -0.84
N ALA A 20 -7.57 -7.51 -0.74
CA ALA A 20 -7.46 -8.55 -1.77
C ALA A 20 -8.27 -8.23 -3.05
N GLN A 21 -9.30 -7.40 -2.96
CA GLN A 21 -10.15 -6.99 -4.09
C GLN A 21 -9.59 -5.78 -4.86
N LEU A 22 -8.52 -5.15 -4.36
CA LEU A 22 -7.89 -4.03 -5.05
C LEU A 22 -7.03 -4.52 -6.22
N ASP A 23 -7.05 -3.74 -7.31
CA ASP A 23 -6.06 -3.87 -8.36
C ASP A 23 -4.65 -3.68 -7.80
N LYS A 24 -3.71 -4.51 -8.27
CA LYS A 24 -2.32 -4.49 -7.79
C LYS A 24 -1.69 -3.11 -7.91
N ASN A 25 -1.97 -2.38 -9.01
CA ASN A 25 -1.46 -1.03 -9.23
C ASN A 25 -1.98 -0.04 -8.18
N LEU A 26 -3.29 -0.07 -7.90
CA LEU A 26 -3.90 0.78 -6.88
C LEU A 26 -3.37 0.43 -5.49
N LYS A 27 -3.30 -0.85 -5.14
CA LYS A 27 -2.75 -1.30 -3.86
C LYS A 27 -1.30 -0.86 -3.66
N ASN A 28 -0.50 -0.90 -4.71
CA ASN A 28 0.90 -0.47 -4.67
C ASN A 28 1.09 1.04 -4.49
N THR A 29 0.05 1.86 -4.73
CA THR A 29 0.10 3.31 -4.50
C THR A 29 -0.49 3.73 -3.16
N ILE A 30 -1.54 3.04 -2.67
CA ILE A 30 -2.26 3.48 -1.46
C ILE A 30 -1.94 2.68 -0.19
N SER A 31 -1.30 1.50 -0.31
CA SER A 31 -1.05 0.61 0.83
C SER A 31 -0.14 1.22 1.89
N HIS A 32 -0.19 0.68 3.11
CA HIS A 32 0.73 1.03 4.20
C HIS A 32 2.21 0.89 3.78
N ARG A 33 2.53 -0.13 2.97
CA ARG A 33 3.87 -0.32 2.41
C ARG A 33 4.27 0.85 1.51
N ALA A 34 3.38 1.28 0.61
CA ALA A 34 3.65 2.41 -0.28
C ALA A 34 3.91 3.70 0.50
N LYS A 35 3.07 3.98 1.51
CA LYS A 35 3.24 5.14 2.41
C LYS A 35 4.59 5.09 3.14
N ALA A 36 4.93 3.95 3.74
CA ALA A 36 6.20 3.79 4.45
C ALA A 36 7.43 3.94 3.52
N MET A 37 7.36 3.42 2.30
CA MET A 37 8.43 3.58 1.31
C MET A 37 8.59 5.02 0.85
N ASN A 38 7.50 5.75 0.63
CA ASN A 38 7.57 7.17 0.30
C ASN A 38 8.22 7.98 1.43
N GLU A 39 7.88 7.69 2.68
CA GLU A 39 8.54 8.34 3.83
C GLU A 39 10.03 7.96 3.94
N LEU A 40 10.39 6.71 3.66
CA LEU A 40 11.79 6.29 3.61
C LEU A 40 12.55 7.05 2.51
N LEU A 41 12.00 7.12 1.30
CA LEU A 41 12.64 7.81 0.17
C LEU A 41 12.85 9.29 0.46
N LYS A 42 11.87 9.97 1.07
CA LYS A 42 12.04 11.35 1.52
C LYS A 42 13.24 11.49 2.46
N LYS A 43 13.36 10.61 3.46
CA LYS A 43 14.49 10.64 4.42
C LYS A 43 15.84 10.36 3.75
N LEU A 44 15.88 9.49 2.75
CA LEU A 44 17.09 9.21 1.98
C LEU A 44 17.47 10.37 1.04
N GLN A 45 16.50 11.11 0.51
CA GLN A 45 16.76 12.31 -0.30
C GLN A 45 17.36 13.47 0.50
N PHE A 46 17.18 13.48 1.83
CA PHE A 46 17.86 14.44 2.72
C PHE A 46 19.27 14.00 3.13
N ILE A 47 19.77 12.88 2.61
CA ILE A 47 21.17 12.49 2.75
C ILE A 47 21.88 13.03 1.51
N ASP A 48 22.44 14.24 1.64
CA ASP A 48 23.36 14.78 0.65
C ASP A 48 24.56 13.83 0.53
N PHE A 49 24.74 13.27 -0.67
CA PHE A 49 25.97 12.57 -1.07
C PHE A 49 26.94 13.55 -1.72
#